data_AF-A0A7T7U1U9-F1
#
_entry.id   AF-A0A7T7U1U9-F1
#
_cell.length_a   1.000
_cell.length_b   1.000
_cell.length_c   1.000
_cell.angle_alpha   90.00
_cell.angle_beta   90.00
_cell.angle_gamma   90.00
#
_symmetry.space_group_name_H-M   'P 1'
#
loop_
_entity.id
_entity.type
_entity.pdbx_description
1 polymer ?
#
loop_
_entity_poly.entity_id
_entity_poly.type
_entity_poly.pdbx_seq_one_letter_code
_entity_poly.pdbx_strand_id
1 'polypeptide(L)'
;MFIDALSSFLEKLASEKDLDEWYLSTFIDENVCSLLPAEAFEFSSHAIKLLKDDAQPNYTYELLTILLALQRQSDTAQIPEILKNSPNFFDEILKKNRGGPTCLNN
;
A
#
# COMPACT_ATOMS: atom_id res chain seq x y z
N MET A 1 -1.03 -12.17 12.04
CA MET A 1 0.01 -11.10 12.13
C MET A 1 -0.24 -10.09 11.01
N PHE A 2 0.41 -8.91 10.98
CA PHE A 2 0.12 -7.83 10.01
C PHE A 2 -0.04 -8.29 8.55
N ILE A 3 0.81 -9.21 8.08
CA ILE A 3 0.74 -9.76 6.72
C ILE A 3 -0.60 -10.48 6.45
N ASP A 4 -1.08 -11.28 7.41
CA ASP A 4 -2.35 -11.98 7.28
C ASP A 4 -3.51 -10.98 7.26
N ALA A 5 -3.46 -9.98 8.15
CA ALA A 5 -4.46 -8.92 8.21
C ALA A 5 -4.49 -8.10 6.91
N LEU A 6 -3.33 -7.74 6.36
CA LEU A 6 -3.22 -7.05 5.08
C LEU A 6 -3.77 -7.92 3.95
N SER A 7 -3.46 -9.21 3.93
CA SER A 7 -3.97 -10.13 2.90
C SER A 7 -5.49 -10.22 2.95
N SER A 8 -6.07 -10.43 4.13
CA SER A 8 -7.53 -10.44 4.33
C SER A 8 -8.17 -9.09 3.99
N PHE A 9 -7.49 -7.98 4.28
CA PHE A 9 -7.96 -6.64 3.92
C PHE A 9 -8.02 -6.46 2.40
N LEU A 10 -6.98 -6.87 1.66
CA LEU A 10 -6.96 -6.80 0.20
C LEU A 10 -8.02 -7.71 -0.44
N GLU A 11 -8.26 -8.90 0.10
CA GLU A 11 -9.36 -9.77 -0.32
C GLU A 11 -10.72 -9.09 -0.10
N LYS A 12 -10.90 -8.40 1.04
CA LYS A 12 -12.11 -7.61 1.32
C LYS A 12 -12.29 -6.50 0.28
N LEU A 13 -11.24 -5.72 -0.02
CA LEU A 13 -11.28 -4.68 -1.05
C LEU A 13 -11.66 -5.22 -2.42
N ALA A 14 -11.07 -6.35 -2.82
CA ALA A 14 -11.36 -6.99 -4.10
C ALA A 14 -12.81 -7.50 -4.21
N SER A 15 -13.46 -7.78 -3.08
CA SER A 15 -14.85 -8.23 -3.04
C SER A 15 -15.88 -7.09 -3.04
N GLU A 16 -15.46 -5.84 -2.83
CA GLU A 16 -16.31 -4.64 -2.67
C GLU A 16 -17.44 -4.79 -1.63
N LYS A 17 -17.36 -5.78 -0.73
CA LYS A 17 -18.39 -6.04 0.28
C LYS A 17 -18.09 -5.27 1.57
N ASP A 18 -19.10 -4.56 2.06
CA ASP A 18 -19.18 -4.00 3.41
C ASP A 18 -17.94 -3.15 3.80
N LEU A 19 -17.49 -2.27 2.90
CA LEU A 19 -16.53 -1.21 3.24
C LEU A 19 -17.30 -0.03 3.84
N ASP A 20 -17.21 0.14 5.15
CA ASP A 20 -17.68 1.35 5.82
C ASP A 20 -16.74 2.53 5.56
N GLU A 21 -17.16 3.75 5.90
CA GLU A 21 -16.38 4.99 5.68
C GLU A 21 -15.03 5.01 6.41
N TRP A 22 -14.86 4.17 7.44
CA TRP A 22 -13.71 4.12 8.33
C TRP A 22 -12.86 2.87 8.12
N TYR A 23 -13.10 2.07 7.09
CA TYR A 23 -12.43 0.79 6.84
C TYR A 23 -10.90 0.92 6.89
N LEU A 24 -10.35 1.96 6.25
CA LEU A 24 -8.91 2.17 6.13
C LEU A 24 -8.29 2.73 7.41
N SER A 25 -8.97 3.67 8.08
CA SER A 25 -8.49 4.19 9.36
C SER A 25 -8.52 3.12 10.44
N THR A 26 -9.59 2.32 10.49
CA THR A 26 -9.73 1.19 11.41
C THR A 26 -8.61 0.17 11.19
N PHE A 27 -8.34 -0.19 9.93
CA PHE A 27 -7.22 -1.08 9.60
C PHE A 27 -5.88 -0.54 10.10
N ILE A 28 -5.61 0.76 9.89
CA ILE A 28 -4.36 1.41 10.32
C ILE A 28 -4.25 1.41 11.85
N ASP A 29 -5.29 1.80 12.57
CA ASP A 29 -5.26 1.87 14.03
C ASP A 29 -5.06 0.49 14.66
N GLU A 30 -5.72 -0.54 14.12
CA GLU A 30 -5.66 -1.90 14.65
C GLU A 30 -4.39 -2.66 14.27
N ASN A 31 -3.83 -2.41 13.08
CA ASN A 31 -2.78 -3.25 12.51
C ASN A 31 -1.45 -2.53 12.26
N VAL A 32 -1.44 -1.20 12.14
CA VAL A 32 -0.22 -0.41 11.92
C VAL A 32 0.22 0.27 13.21
N CYS A 33 -0.67 1.00 13.88
CA CYS A 33 -0.34 1.75 15.09
C CYS A 33 0.07 0.84 16.27
N SER A 34 -0.31 -0.44 16.23
CA SER A 34 0.06 -1.45 17.22
C SER A 34 1.47 -2.04 17.02
N LEU A 35 2.11 -1.79 15.87
CA LEU A 35 3.41 -2.37 15.53
C LEU A 35 4.54 -1.70 16.29
N LEU A 36 5.59 -2.46 16.59
CA LEU A 36 6.87 -1.85 16.98
C LEU A 36 7.48 -1.10 15.78
N PRO A 37 8.26 -0.04 16.02
CA PRO A 37 8.90 0.72 14.93
C PRO A 37 9.72 -0.15 13.97
N ALA A 38 10.45 -1.14 14.48
CA ALA A 38 11.21 -2.08 13.66
C ALA A 38 10.32 -2.97 12.77
N GLU A 39 9.19 -3.44 13.28
CA GLU A 39 8.23 -4.24 12.52
C GLU A 39 7.57 -3.40 11.43
N ALA A 40 7.15 -2.17 11.76
CA ALA A 40 6.60 -1.24 10.79
C ALA A 40 7.59 -0.96 9.64
N PHE A 41 8.88 -0.80 9.97
CA PHE A 41 9.93 -0.67 8.96
C PHE A 41 10.04 -1.92 8.08
N GLU A 42 10.06 -3.13 8.65
CA GLU A 42 10.14 -4.38 7.89
C GLU A 42 8.92 -4.57 6.97
N PHE A 43 7.72 -4.27 7.46
CA PHE A 43 6.48 -4.41 6.69
C PHE A 43 6.30 -3.35 5.61
N SER A 44 6.98 -2.20 5.70
CA SER A 44 7.02 -1.23 4.60
C SER A 44 7.52 -1.88 3.30
N SER A 45 8.53 -2.76 3.38
CA SER A 45 9.05 -3.50 2.23
C SER A 45 8.02 -4.46 1.64
N HIS A 46 7.11 -5.00 2.44
CA HIS A 46 6.01 -5.85 1.96
C HIS A 46 4.97 -5.03 1.20
N ALA A 47 4.54 -3.89 1.75
CA ALA A 47 3.62 -2.99 1.06
C ALA A 47 4.19 -2.49 -0.29
N ILE A 48 5.49 -2.16 -0.34
CA ILE A 48 6.16 -1.73 -1.57
C ILE A 48 6.21 -2.86 -2.61
N LYS A 49 6.44 -4.11 -2.21
CA LYS A 49 6.40 -5.27 -3.12
C LYS A 49 5.02 -5.42 -3.76
N LEU A 50 3.95 -5.29 -2.96
CA LEU A 50 2.57 -5.37 -3.46
C LEU A 50 2.25 -4.24 -4.44
N LEU A 51 2.70 -3.01 -4.16
CA LEU A 51 2.55 -1.88 -5.07
C LEU A 51 3.32 -2.06 -6.40
N LYS A 52 4.43 -2.80 -6.38
CA LYS A 52 5.24 -3.09 -7.58
C LYS A 52 4.60 -4.13 -8.50
N ASP A 53 3.82 -5.05 -7.93
CA ASP A 53 3.23 -6.16 -8.68
C ASP A 53 2.32 -5.64 -9.81
N ASP A 54 2.49 -6.18 -11.02
CA ASP A 54 1.79 -5.75 -12.24
C ASP A 54 0.36 -6.27 -12.29
N ALA A 55 -0.02 -7.21 -11.42
CA ALA A 55 -1.39 -7.68 -11.28
C ALA A 55 -2.36 -6.63 -10.68
N GLN A 56 -1.95 -5.35 -10.65
CA GLN A 56 -2.52 -4.25 -9.86
C GLN A 56 -4.05 -4.27 -9.79
N PRO A 57 -4.59 -4.57 -8.61
CA PRO A 57 -6.01 -4.38 -8.38
C PRO A 57 -6.30 -2.93 -7.98
N ASN A 58 -7.58 -2.61 -7.88
CA ASN A 58 -8.13 -1.26 -7.71
C ASN A 58 -7.85 -0.62 -6.33
N TYR A 59 -6.79 -1.02 -5.63
CA TYR A 59 -6.48 -0.65 -4.24
C TYR A 59 -5.11 0.02 -4.04
N THR A 60 -4.57 0.64 -5.10
CA THR A 60 -3.30 1.40 -5.03
C THR A 60 -3.36 2.53 -4.01
N TYR A 61 -4.52 3.19 -3.87
CA TYR A 61 -4.72 4.27 -2.91
C TYR A 61 -4.56 3.78 -1.46
N GLU A 62 -5.18 2.66 -1.12
CA GLU A 62 -5.13 2.03 0.20
C GLU A 62 -3.71 1.61 0.54
N LEU A 63 -3.03 0.93 -0.39
CA LEU A 63 -1.64 0.49 -0.19
C LEU A 63 -0.68 1.67 0.00
N LEU A 64 -0.85 2.77 -0.74
CA LEU A 64 -0.04 3.99 -0.55
C LEU A 64 -0.31 4.63 0.82
N THR A 65 -1.56 4.62 1.27
CA THR A 65 -1.94 5.17 2.58
C THR A 65 -1.39 4.32 3.72
N ILE A 66 -1.47 2.99 3.61
CA ILE A 66 -0.86 2.05 4.55
C ILE A 66 0.66 2.21 4.57
N LEU A 67 1.31 2.34 3.41
CA LEU A 67 2.75 2.57 3.33
C LEU A 67 3.18 3.86 4.05
N LEU A 68 2.40 4.93 3.91
CA LEU A 68 2.65 6.18 4.63
C LEU A 68 2.49 6.01 6.15
N ALA A 69 1.47 5.27 6.59
CA ALA A 69 1.28 4.97 8.01
C ALA A 69 2.43 4.13 8.58
N LEU A 70 2.88 3.11 7.85
CA LEU A 70 4.04 2.29 8.23
C LEU A 70 5.33 3.13 8.33
N GLN A 71 5.55 4.05 7.38
CA GLN A 71 6.71 4.95 7.41
C GLN A 71 6.67 5.85 8.66
N ARG A 72 5.51 6.40 9.01
CA ARG A 72 5.35 7.22 10.23
C ARG A 72 5.57 6.39 11.50
N GLN A 73 4.99 5.20 11.57
CA GLN A 73 5.11 4.31 12.73
C GLN A 73 6.55 3.81 12.91
N SER A 74 7.31 3.65 11.82
CA SER A 74 8.68 3.17 11.87
C SER A 74 9.68 4.12 12.52
N ASP A 75 9.30 5.39 12.71
CA ASP A 75 10.09 6.45 13.34
C ASP A 75 11.55 6.48 12.87
N THR A 76 11.74 6.35 11.55
CA THR A 76 13.07 6.27 10.95
C THR A 76 13.16 7.04 9.64
N ALA A 77 14.35 7.56 9.38
CA ALA A 77 14.74 8.14 8.10
C ALA A 77 15.36 7.11 7.13
N GLN A 78 15.45 5.84 7.54
CA GLN A 78 15.97 4.79 6.69
C GLN A 78 15.05 4.55 5.49
N ILE A 79 15.66 4.32 4.32
CA ILE A 79 14.95 4.01 3.09
C ILE A 79 14.96 2.49 2.90
N PRO A 80 13.80 1.84 2.70
CA PRO A 80 13.75 0.43 2.32
C PRO A 80 14.58 0.13 1.08
N GLU A 81 15.35 -0.97 1.11
CA GLU A 81 16.31 -1.32 0.06
C GLU A 81 15.66 -1.45 -1.33
N ILE A 82 14.40 -1.89 -1.36
CA ILE A 82 13.60 -1.99 -2.58
C ILE A 82 13.41 -0.63 -3.30
N LEU A 83 13.33 0.48 -2.57
CA LEU A 83 13.22 1.82 -3.15
C LEU A 83 14.58 2.35 -3.60
N LYS A 84 15.67 2.01 -2.89
CA LYS A 84 17.03 2.39 -3.32
C LYS A 84 17.36 1.80 -4.70
N ASN A 85 16.91 0.57 -4.94
CA ASN A 85 17.06 -0.12 -6.22
C ASN A 85 16.05 0.30 -7.29
N SER A 86 15.11 1.19 -6.97
CA SER A 86 14.05 1.65 -7.88
C SER A 86 13.72 3.12 -7.61
N PRO A 87 14.64 4.06 -7.94
CA PRO A 87 14.49 5.47 -7.59
C PRO A 87 13.28 6.15 -8.24
N ASN A 88 12.80 5.64 -9.38
CA ASN A 88 11.63 6.16 -10.10
C ASN A 88 10.32 5.43 -9.75
N PHE A 89 10.29 4.66 -8.65
CA PHE A 89 9.17 3.79 -8.28
C PHE A 89 7.81 4.52 -8.24
N PHE A 90 7.74 5.69 -7.60
CA PHE A 90 6.49 6.45 -7.51
C PHE A 90 6.08 7.03 -8.87
N ASP A 91 7.03 7.42 -9.72
CA ASP A 91 6.73 7.87 -11.08
C ASP A 91 6.15 6.75 -11.94
N GLU A 92 6.65 5.52 -11.76
CA GLU A 92 6.12 4.32 -12.42
C GLU A 92 4.68 4.03 -11.99
N ILE A 93 4.36 4.14 -10.69
CA ILE A 93 3.00 4.01 -10.17
C ILE A 93 2.07 5.07 -10.78
N LEU A 94 2.52 6.34 -10.83
CA LEU A 94 1.73 7.43 -11.40
C LEU A 94 1.46 7.24 -12.89
N LYS A 95 2.45 6.74 -13.65
CA LYS A 95 2.28 6.43 -15.07
C LYS A 95 1.28 5.30 -15.29
N LYS A 96 1.34 4.23 -14.48
CA LYS A 96 0.38 3.11 -14.53
C LYS A 96 -1.05 3.60 -14.30
N ASN A 97 -1.28 4.43 -13.29
CA ASN A 97 -2.61 4.95 -12.97
C ASN A 97 -3.17 5.94 -14.01
N ARG A 98 -2.32 6.60 -14.81
CA ARG A 98 -2.75 7.49 -15.89
C ARG A 98 -3.06 6.76 -17.21
N GLY A 99 -2.71 5.48 -17.32
CA GLY A 99 -2.81 4.68 -18.56
C GLY A 99 -4.12 3.94 -18.78
N GLY A 100 -5.23 4.32 -18.11
CA GLY A 100 -6.56 3.83 -18.48
C GLY A 100 -6.88 4.20 -19.94
N PRO A 101 -7.65 3.40 -20.70
CA PRO A 101 -7.84 3.62 -22.13
C PRO A 101 -8.47 5.00 -22.34
N THR A 102 -7.69 5.93 -22.88
CA THR A 102 -8.24 7.13 -23.51
C THR A 102 -9.02 6.65 -24.72
N CYS A 103 -10.35 6.54 -24.56
CA CYS A 103 -11.28 6.59 -25.67
C CYS A 103 -11.08 7.93 -26.39
N LEU A 104 -10.10 8.00 -27.27
CA LEU A 104 -10.04 9.01 -28.32
C LEU A 104 -10.91 8.49 -29.46
N ASN A 105 -12.20 8.75 -29.34
CA ASN A 105 -13.04 8.91 -30.52
C ASN A 105 -12.56 10.18 -31.25
N ASN A 106 -12.11 10.00 -32.48
CA ASN A 106 -12.50 10.81 -33.65
C ASN A 106 -11.95 10.17 -34.92
#